data_AF-A0A2U3KSK7-F1
#
_entry.id   AF-A0A2U3KSK7-F1
#
_cell.length_a   1.000
_cell.length_b   1.000
_cell.length_c   1.000
_cell.angle_alpha   90.00
_cell.angle_beta   90.00
_cell.angle_gamma   90.00
#
_symmetry.space_group_name_H-M   'P 1'
#
loop_
_entity.id
_entity.type
_entity.pdbx_description
1 polymer ?
#
loop_
_entity_poly.entity_id
_entity_poly.type
_entity_poly.pdbx_seq_one_letter_code
_entity_poly.pdbx_strand_id
1 'polypeptide(L)'
;MLFNVPVIPDEKLAATLNRHASSFYSCHFSLYAADVHDGRHKHRLMGTDRWIEFLRSVRIAKKYLLLNSRSHAHGAYFDPDHLRTVIQTLRSMLSAGVIDGIVFADAYYLQAISDAGEDEVSQLEAIPSVNCMLDTYDRIASMIDFISSTRFRLPETLILDRSLNRRLDALTEVSARCREMLPAVKLELLANEGCLYHCPYKLTHDCHISMVNMGQALDTQRINRDLGCMRTLQRDPSHLFKSPFIRPEDVAAYEPYVDVLKLCGRTQGAPFLMRVVDAYLHGKHSGNFLDLMDAMDGIAEWLYVSNDRLPADFLQRLTSCSRECRTCSYCRDLIESCAKPKGISLERL
;
A
#
# COMPACT_ATOMS: atom_id res chain seq x y z
N MET A 1 16.15 -1.29 -8.82
CA MET A 1 14.80 -0.93 -8.36
C MET A 1 14.86 0.25 -7.37
N LEU A 2 13.90 1.19 -7.42
CA LEU A 2 13.70 2.20 -6.36
C LEU A 2 12.53 1.79 -5.45
N PHE A 3 12.36 2.45 -4.30
CA PHE A 3 11.28 2.13 -3.36
C PHE A 3 10.39 3.33 -3.00
N ASN A 4 9.10 3.04 -2.78
CA ASN A 4 8.14 3.95 -2.13
C ASN A 4 7.87 3.45 -0.72
N VAL A 5 8.33 4.17 0.30
CA VAL A 5 8.37 3.68 1.69
C VAL A 5 7.36 4.40 2.60
N PRO A 6 6.69 3.69 3.53
CA PRO A 6 5.85 4.34 4.53
C PRO A 6 6.70 5.10 5.55
N VAL A 7 6.20 6.25 5.97
CA VAL A 7 6.82 7.08 7.00
C VAL A 7 5.83 7.26 8.16
N ILE A 8 6.34 7.09 9.38
CA ILE A 8 5.64 7.33 10.65
C ILE A 8 6.53 8.23 11.52
N PRO A 9 5.97 8.97 12.50
CA PRO A 9 6.74 9.93 13.31
C PRO A 9 7.63 9.22 14.33
N ASP A 10 8.69 8.59 13.85
CA ASP A 10 9.71 7.87 14.60
C ASP A 10 11.11 8.28 14.12
N GLU A 11 11.91 8.84 15.03
CA GLU A 11 13.22 9.39 14.71
C GLU A 11 14.23 8.33 14.26
N LYS A 12 14.15 7.10 14.81
CA LYS A 12 15.07 6.01 14.45
C LYS A 12 14.78 5.50 13.04
N LEU A 13 13.50 5.38 12.70
CA LEU A 13 13.07 5.06 11.35
C LEU A 13 13.51 6.17 10.38
N ALA A 14 13.22 7.44 10.67
CA ALA A 14 13.62 8.57 9.83
C ALA A 14 15.14 8.61 9.60
N ALA A 15 15.94 8.43 10.66
CA ALA A 15 17.39 8.34 10.54
C ALA A 15 17.84 7.18 9.64
N THR A 16 17.15 6.03 9.72
CA THR A 16 17.41 4.86 8.87
C THR A 16 17.07 5.14 7.41
N LEU A 17 15.89 5.69 7.13
CA LEU A 17 15.49 6.07 5.78
C LEU A 17 16.44 7.10 5.17
N ASN A 18 16.87 8.09 5.95
CA ASN A 18 17.80 9.13 5.51
C ASN A 18 19.19 8.60 5.12
N ARG A 19 19.68 7.53 5.75
CA ARG A 19 20.94 6.88 5.36
C ARG A 19 20.88 6.25 3.97
N HIS A 20 19.69 5.87 3.52
CA HIS A 20 19.45 5.20 2.24
C HIS A 20 18.57 6.05 1.31
N ALA A 21 18.57 7.37 1.46
CA ALA A 21 17.65 8.27 0.74
C ALA A 21 17.68 8.07 -0.79
N SER A 22 18.84 7.76 -1.37
CA SER A 22 19.00 7.51 -2.82
C SER A 22 18.31 6.23 -3.32
N SER A 23 17.96 5.30 -2.42
CA SER A 23 17.23 4.07 -2.75
C SER A 23 15.71 4.29 -2.80
N PHE A 24 15.23 5.44 -2.30
CA PHE A 24 13.80 5.76 -2.25
C PHE A 24 13.44 6.78 -3.32
N TYR A 25 12.48 6.43 -4.17
CA TYR A 25 11.87 7.38 -5.10
C TYR A 25 10.96 8.35 -4.36
N SER A 26 10.11 7.81 -3.48
CA SER A 26 9.12 8.56 -2.73
C SER A 26 8.88 7.96 -1.34
N CYS A 27 8.20 8.71 -0.49
CA CYS A 27 7.62 8.19 0.73
C CYS A 27 6.16 8.61 0.87
N HIS A 28 5.40 7.85 1.64
CA HIS A 28 4.00 8.15 1.92
C HIS A 28 3.67 8.08 3.40
N PHE A 29 2.75 8.93 3.84
CA PHE A 29 2.42 9.07 5.25
C PHE A 29 0.94 9.45 5.44
N SER A 30 0.44 9.23 6.66
CA SER A 30 -0.90 9.62 7.09
C SER A 30 -0.77 10.72 8.12
N LEU A 31 -1.53 11.81 8.00
CA LEU A 31 -1.51 12.87 9.02
C LEU A 31 -2.04 12.40 10.37
N TYR A 32 -2.81 11.32 10.39
CA TYR A 32 -3.65 10.99 11.53
C TYR A 32 -4.50 12.20 12.00
N ALA A 33 -4.92 13.07 11.07
CA ALA A 33 -5.83 14.18 11.38
C ALA A 33 -7.27 13.68 11.35
N ALA A 34 -8.21 14.31 12.06
CA ALA A 34 -9.60 13.84 12.12
C ALA A 34 -10.29 13.94 10.76
N ASP A 35 -10.08 15.06 10.08
CA ASP A 35 -10.64 15.52 8.80
C ASP A 35 -9.95 14.94 7.56
N VAL A 36 -8.72 14.41 7.68
CA VAL A 36 -8.00 13.76 6.58
C VAL A 36 -8.12 12.25 6.71
N HIS A 37 -8.91 11.61 5.86
CA HIS A 37 -9.20 10.18 5.95
C HIS A 37 -8.21 9.32 5.16
N ASP A 38 -7.50 8.46 5.89
CA ASP A 38 -6.57 7.46 5.37
C ASP A 38 -7.29 6.11 5.18
N GLY A 39 -6.80 5.25 4.28
CA GLY A 39 -7.29 3.87 4.08
C GLY A 39 -6.88 2.87 5.18
N ARG A 40 -6.55 3.35 6.39
CA ARG A 40 -6.24 2.54 7.60
C ARG A 40 -6.84 3.21 8.84
N HIS A 41 -7.00 2.43 9.92
CA HIS A 41 -7.46 2.93 11.22
C HIS A 41 -6.45 3.91 11.85
N LYS A 42 -6.96 4.98 12.46
CA LYS A 42 -6.16 5.97 13.19
C LYS A 42 -6.02 5.56 14.66
N HIS A 43 -4.80 5.35 15.14
CA HIS A 43 -4.56 5.00 16.56
C HIS A 43 -4.18 6.22 17.42
N ARG A 44 -3.73 7.33 16.81
CA ARG A 44 -3.29 8.54 17.52
C ARG A 44 -3.40 9.76 16.62
N LEU A 45 -4.03 10.84 17.09
CA LEU A 45 -4.06 12.10 16.35
C LEU A 45 -2.73 12.87 16.50
N MET A 46 -2.28 13.53 15.43
CA MET A 46 -1.09 14.38 15.43
C MET A 46 -1.37 15.66 14.63
N GLY A 47 -1.02 16.82 15.20
CA GLY A 47 -1.23 18.10 14.54
C GLY A 47 -0.32 18.27 13.31
N THR A 48 -0.84 18.97 12.30
CA THR A 48 -0.15 19.21 11.02
C THR A 48 1.23 19.85 11.20
N ASP A 49 1.40 20.80 12.12
CA ASP A 49 2.70 21.45 12.36
C ASP A 49 3.79 20.48 12.82
N ARG A 50 3.43 19.52 13.68
CA ARG A 50 4.38 18.49 14.12
C ARG A 50 4.76 17.55 12.97
N TRP A 51 3.83 17.28 12.07
CA TRP A 51 4.11 16.54 10.84
C TRP A 51 5.04 17.31 9.92
N ILE A 52 4.81 18.60 9.74
CA ILE A 52 5.68 19.47 8.94
C ILE A 52 7.11 19.45 9.50
N GLU A 53 7.27 19.64 10.81
CA GLU A 53 8.58 19.59 11.48
C GLU A 53 9.29 18.24 11.24
N PHE A 54 8.57 17.14 11.45
CA PHE A 54 9.10 15.81 11.25
C PHE A 54 9.46 15.53 9.79
N LEU A 55 8.61 15.87 8.83
CA LEU A 55 8.83 15.62 7.40
C LEU A 55 9.99 16.44 6.83
N ARG A 56 10.28 17.62 7.38
CA ARG A 56 11.50 18.38 7.05
C ARG A 56 12.78 17.61 7.38
N SER A 57 12.74 16.73 8.38
CA SER A 57 13.87 15.86 8.72
C SER A 57 14.04 14.69 7.74
N VAL A 58 13.01 14.35 6.94
CA VAL A 58 13.03 13.22 6.00
C VAL A 58 13.58 13.68 4.63
N ARG A 59 14.72 13.10 4.25
CA ARG A 59 15.51 13.46 3.05
C ARG A 59 15.04 12.81 1.75
N ILE A 60 13.97 12.04 1.78
CA ILE A 60 13.37 11.45 0.58
C ILE A 60 12.72 12.56 -0.24
N ALA A 61 13.00 12.59 -1.54
CA ALA A 61 12.65 13.70 -2.42
C ALA A 61 11.14 13.92 -2.49
N LYS A 62 10.39 12.91 -2.95
CA LYS A 62 8.93 12.99 -3.12
C LYS A 62 8.18 12.51 -1.87
N LYS A 63 7.21 13.29 -1.40
CA LYS A 63 6.41 13.01 -0.21
C LYS A 63 4.92 13.08 -0.54
N TYR A 64 4.22 11.96 -0.35
CA TYR A 64 2.81 11.85 -0.70
C TYR A 64 1.92 11.63 0.52
N LEU A 65 0.95 12.51 0.70
CA LEU A 65 -0.03 12.42 1.76
C LEU A 65 -1.15 11.43 1.39
N LEU A 66 -1.49 10.51 2.29
CA LEU A 66 -2.59 9.57 2.08
C LEU A 66 -3.96 10.20 2.36
N LEU A 67 -4.75 10.43 1.30
CA LEU A 67 -6.18 10.76 1.29
C LEU A 67 -6.98 9.62 0.62
N ASN A 68 -6.59 8.38 0.90
CA ASN A 68 -7.03 7.21 0.14
C ASN A 68 -8.07 6.35 0.86
N SER A 69 -8.87 6.97 1.73
CA SER A 69 -10.13 6.37 2.18
C SER A 69 -10.99 6.01 0.95
N ARG A 70 -11.63 4.83 0.99
CA ARG A 70 -12.45 4.34 -0.12
C ARG A 70 -13.68 5.22 -0.34
N SER A 71 -14.24 5.72 0.76
CA SER A 71 -15.39 6.61 0.73
C SER A 71 -15.30 7.65 1.85
N HIS A 72 -16.04 8.73 1.65
CA HIS A 72 -16.27 9.77 2.65
C HIS A 72 -17.77 9.91 2.94
N ALA A 73 -18.09 10.66 4.00
CA ALA A 73 -19.47 10.94 4.34
C ALA A 73 -20.08 11.81 3.24
N HIS A 74 -21.37 11.62 2.92
CA HIS A 74 -22.05 12.38 1.87
C HIS A 74 -21.92 13.90 2.04
N GLY A 75 -21.96 14.39 3.28
CA GLY A 75 -21.77 15.81 3.58
C GLY A 75 -20.35 16.32 3.29
N ALA A 76 -19.32 15.47 3.41
CA ALA A 76 -17.92 15.86 3.23
C ALA A 76 -17.60 16.30 1.80
N TYR A 77 -18.40 15.90 0.80
CA TYR A 77 -18.23 16.33 -0.59
C TYR A 77 -18.70 17.78 -0.83
N PHE A 78 -19.54 18.33 0.05
CA PHE A 78 -20.24 19.59 -0.19
C PHE A 78 -20.10 20.60 0.95
N ASP A 79 -19.69 20.16 2.14
CA ASP A 79 -19.47 21.03 3.30
C ASP A 79 -18.29 21.98 3.05
N PRO A 80 -18.54 23.30 2.90
CA PRO A 80 -17.48 24.25 2.58
C PRO A 80 -16.46 24.41 3.70
N ASP A 81 -16.85 24.23 4.96
CA ASP A 81 -15.96 24.39 6.11
C ASP A 81 -15.03 23.18 6.24
N HIS A 82 -15.56 21.97 6.01
CA HIS A 82 -14.74 20.76 5.91
C HIS A 82 -13.72 20.85 4.78
N LEU A 83 -14.16 21.17 3.56
CA LEU A 83 -13.27 21.29 2.40
C LEU A 83 -12.22 22.39 2.61
N ARG A 84 -12.60 23.55 3.16
CA ARG A 84 -11.66 24.63 3.50
C ARG A 84 -10.60 24.17 4.49
N THR A 85 -10.97 23.36 5.48
CA THR A 85 -10.03 22.83 6.48
C THR A 85 -8.99 21.91 5.84
N VAL A 86 -9.45 21.00 4.95
CA VAL A 86 -8.56 20.10 4.22
C VAL A 86 -7.64 20.87 3.28
N ILE A 87 -8.17 21.84 2.52
CA ILE A 87 -7.36 22.70 1.63
C ILE A 87 -6.34 23.50 2.44
N GLN A 88 -6.71 24.06 3.58
CA GLN A 88 -5.78 24.79 4.44
C GLN A 88 -4.67 23.89 4.97
N THR A 89 -4.97 22.63 5.29
CA THR A 89 -3.97 21.62 5.66
C THR A 89 -3.01 21.36 4.50
N LEU A 90 -3.53 21.11 3.29
CA LEU A 90 -2.71 20.91 2.09
C LEU A 90 -1.83 22.14 1.80
N ARG A 91 -2.40 23.35 1.88
CA ARG A 91 -1.70 24.64 1.73
C ARG A 91 -0.52 24.75 2.68
N SER A 92 -0.74 24.52 3.97
CA SER A 92 0.30 24.62 5.00
C SER A 92 1.45 23.64 4.76
N MET A 93 1.13 22.41 4.35
CA MET A 93 2.16 21.41 4.04
C MET A 93 2.92 21.73 2.74
N LEU A 94 2.21 22.19 1.71
CA LEU A 94 2.80 22.59 0.43
C LEU A 94 3.75 23.79 0.62
N SER A 95 3.30 24.83 1.34
CA SER A 95 4.11 26.01 1.67
C SER A 95 5.37 25.66 2.49
N ALA A 96 5.32 24.58 3.26
CA ALA A 96 6.46 24.09 4.00
C ALA A 96 7.41 23.19 3.18
N GLY A 97 7.06 22.86 1.93
CA GLY A 97 7.84 22.01 1.03
C GLY A 97 7.90 20.55 1.48
N VAL A 98 6.87 20.06 2.17
CA VAL A 98 6.85 18.69 2.74
C VAL A 98 5.85 17.75 2.08
N ILE A 99 5.16 18.20 1.03
CA ILE A 99 4.30 17.36 0.18
C ILE A 99 4.48 17.72 -1.29
N ASP A 100 4.38 16.70 -2.15
CA ASP A 100 4.39 16.81 -3.60
C ASP A 100 3.03 16.43 -4.21
N GLY A 101 2.18 15.75 -3.43
CA GLY A 101 0.89 15.28 -3.88
C GLY A 101 0.12 14.49 -2.85
N ILE A 102 -1.05 14.02 -3.26
CA ILE A 102 -1.93 13.17 -2.48
C ILE A 102 -2.13 11.82 -3.14
N VAL A 103 -2.30 10.78 -2.35
CA VAL A 103 -2.78 9.47 -2.82
C VAL A 103 -4.26 9.38 -2.53
N PHE A 104 -5.10 9.22 -3.56
CA PHE A 104 -6.56 9.19 -3.40
C PHE A 104 -7.17 7.84 -3.81
N ALA A 105 -8.38 7.55 -3.33
CA ALA A 105 -9.16 6.39 -3.77
C ALA A 105 -10.63 6.71 -4.07
N ASP A 106 -11.14 7.81 -3.51
CA ASP A 106 -12.48 8.31 -3.73
C ASP A 106 -12.45 9.45 -4.76
N ALA A 107 -12.91 9.17 -5.98
CA ALA A 107 -12.93 10.13 -7.08
C ALA A 107 -13.89 11.30 -6.83
N TYR A 108 -15.03 11.07 -6.14
CA TYR A 108 -15.94 12.15 -5.77
C TYR A 108 -15.27 13.13 -4.82
N TYR A 109 -14.50 12.61 -3.86
CA TYR A 109 -13.78 13.45 -2.93
C TYR A 109 -12.63 14.23 -3.58
N LEU A 110 -11.90 13.60 -4.52
CA LEU A 110 -10.89 14.31 -5.30
C LEU A 110 -11.50 15.49 -6.08
N GLN A 111 -12.65 15.28 -6.72
CA GLN A 111 -13.37 16.34 -7.43
C GLN A 111 -13.81 17.46 -6.47
N ALA A 112 -14.37 17.10 -5.30
CA ALA A 112 -14.78 18.09 -4.31
C ALA A 112 -13.61 18.96 -3.80
N ILE A 113 -12.45 18.36 -3.53
CA ILE A 113 -11.24 19.12 -3.18
C ILE A 113 -10.76 19.97 -4.35
N SER A 114 -10.78 19.43 -5.56
CA SER A 114 -10.43 20.15 -6.79
C SER A 114 -11.28 21.40 -6.98
N ASP A 115 -12.59 21.30 -6.84
CA ASP A 115 -13.52 22.41 -7.06
C ASP A 115 -13.42 23.49 -5.99
N ALA A 116 -13.15 23.09 -4.74
CA ALA A 116 -13.00 24.02 -3.62
C ALA A 116 -11.60 24.65 -3.53
N GLY A 117 -10.56 23.99 -4.05
CA GLY A 117 -9.17 24.47 -4.01
C GLY A 117 -8.78 25.35 -5.20
N GLU A 118 -7.75 26.18 -5.02
CA GLU A 118 -7.23 27.08 -6.05
C GLU A 118 -5.77 26.69 -6.42
N ASP A 119 -4.82 27.60 -6.25
CA ASP A 119 -3.41 27.43 -6.63
C ASP A 119 -2.69 26.32 -5.88
N GLU A 120 -3.17 25.92 -4.70
CA GLU A 120 -2.52 24.86 -3.92
C GLU A 120 -2.74 23.50 -4.54
N VAL A 121 -3.95 23.25 -5.03
CA VAL A 121 -4.32 21.97 -5.63
C VAL A 121 -3.60 21.79 -6.97
N SER A 122 -3.45 22.87 -7.75
CA SER A 122 -2.75 22.84 -9.04
C SER A 122 -1.25 22.60 -8.97
N GLN A 123 -0.67 22.63 -7.77
CA GLN A 123 0.73 22.29 -7.52
C GLN A 123 0.91 20.84 -7.06
N LEU A 124 -0.16 20.16 -6.65
CA LEU A 124 -0.12 18.82 -6.07
C LEU A 124 -0.44 17.76 -7.11
N GLU A 125 0.33 16.67 -7.10
CA GLU A 125 0.01 15.46 -7.88
C GLU A 125 -1.19 14.72 -7.25
N ALA A 126 -2.11 14.22 -8.09
CA ALA A 126 -3.15 13.28 -7.66
C ALA A 126 -2.79 11.85 -8.08
N ILE A 127 -2.33 11.04 -7.12
CA ILE A 127 -1.90 9.66 -7.37
C ILE A 127 -3.04 8.70 -7.03
N PRO A 128 -3.52 7.89 -7.99
CA PRO A 128 -4.44 6.81 -7.70
C PRO A 128 -3.82 5.81 -6.73
N SER A 129 -4.53 5.51 -5.64
CA SER A 129 -4.17 4.46 -4.72
C SER A 129 -4.14 3.11 -5.43
N VAL A 130 -3.32 2.17 -4.95
CA VAL A 130 -3.39 0.74 -5.32
C VAL A 130 -4.82 0.18 -5.18
N ASN A 131 -5.64 0.79 -4.33
CA ASN A 131 -7.03 0.42 -4.11
C ASN A 131 -7.96 0.83 -5.27
N CYS A 132 -7.52 1.65 -6.22
CA CYS A 132 -8.21 1.91 -7.48
C CYS A 132 -8.13 0.72 -8.46
N MET A 133 -7.34 -0.32 -8.14
CA MET A 133 -7.27 -1.58 -8.89
C MET A 133 -6.94 -1.39 -10.39
N LEU A 134 -5.91 -0.58 -10.67
CA LEU A 134 -5.41 -0.31 -12.00
C LEU A 134 -4.60 -1.52 -12.53
N ASP A 135 -5.30 -2.49 -13.12
CA ASP A 135 -4.75 -3.76 -13.63
C ASP A 135 -4.76 -3.86 -15.18
N THR A 136 -5.26 -2.84 -15.87
CA THR A 136 -5.26 -2.74 -17.34
C THR A 136 -4.95 -1.31 -17.78
N TYR A 137 -4.44 -1.15 -19.00
CA TYR A 137 -4.20 0.18 -19.56
C TYR A 137 -5.50 1.00 -19.68
N ASP A 138 -6.63 0.40 -20.05
CA ASP A 138 -7.90 1.13 -20.21
C ASP A 138 -8.39 1.75 -18.90
N ARG A 139 -8.22 1.05 -17.77
CA ARG A 139 -8.50 1.61 -16.43
C ARG A 139 -7.55 2.74 -16.10
N ILE A 140 -6.27 2.60 -16.46
CA ILE A 140 -5.26 3.64 -16.25
C ILE A 140 -5.60 4.88 -17.06
N ALA A 141 -5.86 4.74 -18.36
CA ALA A 141 -6.24 5.84 -19.26
C ALA A 141 -7.49 6.57 -18.74
N SER A 142 -8.54 5.83 -18.38
CA SER A 142 -9.76 6.41 -17.82
C SER A 142 -9.51 7.20 -16.52
N MET A 143 -8.59 6.71 -15.67
CA MET A 143 -8.20 7.40 -14.44
C MET A 143 -7.37 8.66 -14.70
N ILE A 144 -6.45 8.61 -15.67
CA ILE A 144 -5.67 9.77 -16.12
C ILE A 144 -6.57 10.84 -16.73
N ASP A 145 -7.55 10.46 -17.55
CA ASP A 145 -8.54 11.37 -18.12
C ASP A 145 -9.36 12.06 -17.03
N PHE A 146 -9.80 11.30 -16.01
CA PHE A 146 -10.48 11.86 -14.85
C PHE A 146 -9.57 12.85 -14.10
N ILE A 147 -8.34 12.50 -13.76
CA ILE A 147 -7.42 13.42 -13.07
C ILE A 147 -7.17 14.69 -13.90
N SER A 148 -7.02 14.55 -15.22
CA SER A 148 -6.85 15.68 -16.15
C SER A 148 -8.05 16.64 -16.14
N SER A 149 -9.23 16.17 -15.76
CA SER A 149 -10.42 17.01 -15.62
C SER A 149 -10.49 17.77 -14.29
N THR A 150 -9.63 17.42 -13.33
CA THR A 150 -9.49 18.12 -12.04
C THR A 150 -8.44 19.22 -12.11
N ARG A 151 -8.34 20.03 -11.06
CA ARG A 151 -7.27 21.04 -10.92
C ARG A 151 -5.93 20.44 -10.53
N PHE A 152 -5.85 19.18 -10.13
CA PHE A 152 -4.59 18.54 -9.70
C PHE A 152 -3.64 18.33 -10.87
N ARG A 153 -2.34 18.25 -10.57
CA ARG A 153 -1.35 17.77 -11.53
C ARG A 153 -1.53 16.28 -11.78
N LEU A 154 -1.26 15.90 -13.02
CA LEU A 154 -1.11 14.49 -13.36
C LEU A 154 0.04 13.85 -12.56
N PRO A 155 -0.12 12.58 -12.17
CA PRO A 155 0.86 11.93 -11.34
C PRO A 155 2.15 11.62 -12.11
N GLU A 156 3.30 11.84 -11.48
CA GLU A 156 4.60 11.40 -12.01
C GLU A 156 4.83 9.90 -11.75
N THR A 157 3.95 9.27 -10.98
CA THR A 157 3.97 7.83 -10.71
C THR A 157 2.59 7.19 -10.60
N LEU A 158 2.45 5.97 -11.11
CA LEU A 158 1.21 5.18 -11.06
C LEU A 158 1.41 3.88 -10.30
N ILE A 159 0.56 3.65 -9.31
CA ILE A 159 0.55 2.41 -8.52
C ILE A 159 -0.39 1.42 -9.21
N LEU A 160 0.19 0.40 -9.86
CA LEU A 160 -0.56 -0.65 -10.51
C LEU A 160 -1.17 -1.62 -9.49
N ASP A 161 -2.22 -2.33 -9.87
CA ASP A 161 -2.85 -3.29 -8.97
C ASP A 161 -1.94 -4.48 -8.69
N ARG A 162 -1.92 -4.86 -7.42
CA ARG A 162 -1.13 -5.99 -6.90
C ARG A 162 -1.43 -7.31 -7.61
N SER A 163 -2.62 -7.52 -8.19
CA SER A 163 -2.92 -8.77 -8.91
C SER A 163 -1.96 -9.05 -10.06
N LEU A 164 -1.36 -8.01 -10.65
CA LEU A 164 -0.33 -8.15 -11.69
C LEU A 164 0.95 -8.83 -11.19
N ASN A 165 1.24 -8.81 -9.88
CA ASN A 165 2.45 -9.43 -9.33
C ASN A 165 2.50 -10.95 -9.57
N ARG A 166 1.36 -11.60 -9.82
CA ARG A 166 1.28 -13.04 -10.16
C ARG A 166 0.97 -13.30 -11.63
N ARG A 167 0.87 -12.25 -12.47
CA ARG A 167 0.55 -12.34 -13.90
C ARG A 167 1.57 -11.56 -14.73
N LEU A 168 2.78 -12.08 -14.88
CA LEU A 168 3.86 -11.36 -15.57
C LEU A 168 3.52 -11.04 -17.04
N ASP A 169 2.75 -11.87 -17.72
CA ASP A 169 2.29 -11.59 -19.10
C ASP A 169 1.40 -10.34 -19.14
N ALA A 170 0.43 -10.25 -18.24
CA ALA A 170 -0.45 -9.07 -18.14
C ALA A 170 0.30 -7.83 -17.65
N LEU A 171 1.26 -8.00 -16.73
CA LEU A 171 2.13 -6.92 -16.29
C LEU A 171 2.99 -6.39 -17.45
N THR A 172 3.49 -7.29 -18.30
CA THR A 172 4.26 -6.93 -19.50
C THR A 172 3.41 -6.09 -20.45
N GLU A 173 2.19 -6.52 -20.72
CA GLU A 173 1.24 -5.79 -21.58
C GLU A 173 0.95 -4.39 -21.03
N VAL A 174 0.53 -4.29 -19.76
CA VAL A 174 0.20 -3.01 -19.13
C VAL A 174 1.42 -2.10 -19.07
N SER A 175 2.59 -2.62 -18.69
CA SER A 175 3.83 -1.86 -18.64
C SER A 175 4.22 -1.31 -20.01
N ALA A 176 4.20 -2.14 -21.06
CA ALA A 176 4.53 -1.71 -22.41
C ALA A 176 3.61 -0.59 -22.91
N ARG A 177 2.30 -0.74 -22.69
CA ARG A 177 1.30 0.28 -23.04
C ARG A 177 1.50 1.58 -22.26
N CYS A 178 1.78 1.51 -20.97
CA CYS A 178 2.11 2.69 -20.16
C CYS A 178 3.41 3.36 -20.63
N ARG A 179 4.45 2.60 -20.97
CA ARG A 179 5.72 3.17 -21.47
C ARG A 179 5.55 3.86 -22.83
N GLU A 180 4.68 3.33 -23.69
CA GLU A 180 4.32 3.95 -24.97
C GLU A 180 3.56 5.26 -24.76
N MET A 181 2.52 5.24 -23.91
CA MET A 181 1.54 6.34 -23.83
C MET A 181 1.86 7.38 -22.74
N LEU A 182 2.60 7.00 -21.72
CA LEU A 182 2.95 7.80 -20.53
C LEU A 182 4.46 7.69 -20.22
N PRO A 183 5.37 8.01 -21.16
CA PRO A 183 6.80 7.67 -21.06
C PRO A 183 7.55 8.32 -19.88
N ALA A 184 7.01 9.41 -19.30
CA ALA A 184 7.58 10.10 -18.16
C ALA A 184 7.10 9.54 -16.80
N VAL A 185 6.04 8.73 -16.78
CA VAL A 185 5.41 8.23 -15.55
C VAL A 185 6.12 6.97 -15.08
N LYS A 186 6.52 6.96 -13.80
CA LYS A 186 7.08 5.76 -13.17
C LYS A 186 5.98 4.79 -12.77
N LEU A 187 6.19 3.50 -13.02
CA LEU A 187 5.26 2.45 -12.59
C LEU A 187 5.68 1.89 -11.23
N GLU A 188 4.71 1.75 -10.31
CA GLU A 188 4.91 1.14 -9.00
C GLU A 188 4.09 -0.15 -8.83
N LEU A 189 4.64 -1.14 -8.11
CA LEU A 189 3.89 -2.29 -7.58
C LEU A 189 3.96 -2.35 -6.06
N LEU A 190 2.88 -2.80 -5.42
CA LEU A 190 2.85 -3.03 -3.97
C LEU A 190 3.46 -4.40 -3.64
N ALA A 191 4.51 -4.42 -2.81
CA ALA A 191 5.33 -5.61 -2.61
C ALA A 191 4.86 -6.50 -1.44
N ASN A 192 4.57 -5.95 -0.28
CA ASN A 192 4.51 -6.73 0.97
C ASN A 192 3.17 -6.66 1.72
N GLU A 193 2.06 -6.45 1.01
CA GLU A 193 0.74 -6.33 1.67
C GLU A 193 0.27 -7.65 2.28
N GLY A 194 0.34 -8.77 1.55
CA GLY A 194 -0.18 -10.04 2.05
C GLY A 194 -1.71 -10.18 1.99
N CYS A 195 -2.40 -9.55 1.04
CA CYS A 195 -3.84 -9.80 0.85
C CYS A 195 -4.10 -11.12 0.10
N LEU A 196 -5.31 -11.68 0.26
CA LEU A 196 -5.75 -12.78 -0.62
C LEU A 196 -5.68 -12.35 -2.10
N TYR A 197 -5.27 -13.28 -2.96
CA TYR A 197 -5.31 -13.06 -4.42
C TYR A 197 -6.75 -12.79 -4.88
N HIS A 198 -6.95 -11.68 -5.60
CA HIS A 198 -8.28 -11.15 -5.94
C HIS A 198 -9.28 -11.23 -4.76
N CYS A 199 -8.85 -10.75 -3.58
CA CYS A 199 -9.62 -10.85 -2.35
C CYS A 199 -11.08 -10.39 -2.54
N PRO A 200 -12.07 -11.28 -2.40
CA PRO A 200 -13.47 -10.91 -2.63
C PRO A 200 -14.00 -9.94 -1.57
N TYR A 201 -13.32 -9.84 -0.44
CA TYR A 201 -13.68 -8.95 0.66
C TYR A 201 -13.09 -7.55 0.52
N LYS A 202 -12.18 -7.29 -0.44
CA LYS A 202 -11.33 -6.09 -0.43
C LYS A 202 -12.13 -4.78 -0.45
N LEU A 203 -13.12 -4.69 -1.32
CA LEU A 203 -13.90 -3.46 -1.48
C LEU A 203 -14.69 -3.14 -0.20
N THR A 204 -15.44 -4.12 0.32
CA THR A 204 -16.22 -3.95 1.55
C THR A 204 -15.32 -3.74 2.77
N HIS A 205 -14.18 -4.43 2.83
CA HIS A 205 -13.18 -4.21 3.88
C HIS A 205 -12.69 -2.76 3.88
N ASP A 206 -12.35 -2.21 2.71
CA ASP A 206 -11.93 -0.80 2.62
C ASP A 206 -13.06 0.14 3.06
N CYS A 207 -14.33 -0.14 2.69
CA CYS A 207 -15.48 0.63 3.15
C CYS A 207 -15.67 0.55 4.68
N HIS A 208 -15.46 -0.61 5.30
CA HIS A 208 -15.52 -0.73 6.76
C HIS A 208 -14.46 0.12 7.45
N ILE A 209 -13.25 0.21 6.89
CA ILE A 209 -12.21 1.11 7.40
C ILE A 209 -12.66 2.58 7.26
N SER A 210 -13.18 2.96 6.09
CA SER A 210 -13.75 4.29 5.87
C SER A 210 -14.84 4.62 6.88
N MET A 211 -15.75 3.69 7.18
CA MET A 211 -16.81 3.85 8.17
C MET A 211 -16.27 4.09 9.59
N VAL A 212 -15.25 3.35 10.02
CA VAL A 212 -14.60 3.61 11.32
C VAL A 212 -13.93 4.98 11.34
N ASN A 213 -13.28 5.38 10.25
CA ASN A 213 -12.68 6.71 10.15
C ASN A 213 -13.73 7.84 10.15
N MET A 214 -14.99 7.54 9.78
CA MET A 214 -16.14 8.43 9.92
C MET A 214 -16.83 8.33 11.30
N GLY A 215 -16.22 7.66 12.27
CA GLY A 215 -16.70 7.58 13.66
C GLY A 215 -17.69 6.45 13.93
N GLN A 216 -17.92 5.52 12.99
CA GLN A 216 -18.75 4.35 13.28
C GLN A 216 -18.02 3.36 14.20
N ALA A 217 -18.72 2.87 15.22
CA ALA A 217 -18.21 1.84 16.12
C ALA A 217 -18.32 0.45 15.48
N LEU A 218 -17.34 0.10 14.64
CA LEU A 218 -17.28 -1.18 13.94
C LEU A 218 -16.00 -1.94 14.31
N ASP A 219 -16.16 -3.19 14.75
CA ASP A 219 -15.03 -4.10 14.97
C ASP A 219 -14.65 -4.80 13.66
N THR A 220 -13.85 -4.11 12.84
CA THR A 220 -13.42 -4.64 11.54
C THR A 220 -12.57 -5.89 11.68
N GLN A 221 -11.81 -6.03 12.79
CA GLN A 221 -10.95 -7.18 13.03
C GLN A 221 -11.79 -8.44 13.27
N ARG A 222 -12.82 -8.33 14.12
CA ARG A 222 -13.79 -9.41 14.31
C ARG A 222 -14.48 -9.80 13.02
N ILE A 223 -14.94 -8.84 12.22
CA ILE A 223 -15.57 -9.13 10.93
C ILE A 223 -14.61 -9.91 10.01
N ASN A 224 -13.36 -9.45 9.89
CA ASN A 224 -12.36 -10.10 9.06
C ASN A 224 -12.02 -11.52 9.54
N ARG A 225 -11.98 -11.74 10.86
CA ARG A 225 -11.72 -13.03 11.50
C ARG A 225 -12.90 -14.00 11.42
N ASP A 226 -14.12 -13.53 11.66
CA ASP A 226 -15.30 -14.39 11.77
C ASP A 226 -15.96 -14.64 10.41
N LEU A 227 -15.82 -13.71 9.45
CA LEU A 227 -16.51 -13.73 8.15
C LEU A 227 -15.58 -13.52 6.94
N GLY A 228 -14.44 -12.85 7.11
CA GLY A 228 -13.62 -12.34 6.02
C GLY A 228 -12.34 -13.13 5.71
N CYS A 229 -11.34 -12.40 5.21
CA CYS A 229 -10.10 -12.98 4.67
C CYS A 229 -9.25 -13.71 5.72
N MET A 230 -9.24 -13.25 6.97
CA MET A 230 -8.47 -13.89 8.05
C MET A 230 -9.03 -15.29 8.33
N ARG A 231 -10.35 -15.46 8.30
CA ARG A 231 -10.99 -16.78 8.42
C ARG A 231 -10.52 -17.75 7.35
N THR A 232 -10.44 -17.28 6.10
CA THR A 232 -10.00 -18.10 4.96
C THR A 232 -8.57 -18.57 5.16
N LEU A 233 -7.68 -17.66 5.58
CA LEU A 233 -6.27 -17.99 5.82
C LEU A 233 -6.07 -18.88 7.06
N GLN A 234 -6.86 -18.69 8.11
CA GLN A 234 -6.84 -19.55 9.31
C GLN A 234 -7.25 -20.98 8.99
N ARG A 235 -8.23 -21.16 8.08
CA ARG A 235 -8.71 -22.48 7.66
C ARG A 235 -7.77 -23.18 6.69
N ASP A 236 -7.17 -22.41 5.78
CA ASP A 236 -6.24 -22.93 4.79
C ASP A 236 -5.09 -21.92 4.56
N PRO A 237 -3.97 -22.10 5.29
CA PRO A 237 -2.80 -21.24 5.16
C PRO A 237 -2.15 -21.28 3.77
N SER A 238 -2.47 -22.28 2.92
CA SER A 238 -1.94 -22.33 1.55
C SER A 238 -2.38 -21.13 0.70
N HIS A 239 -3.45 -20.44 1.10
CA HIS A 239 -3.84 -19.16 0.50
C HIS A 239 -2.78 -18.07 0.64
N LEU A 240 -1.87 -18.17 1.61
CA LEU A 240 -0.72 -17.28 1.75
C LEU A 240 0.09 -17.21 0.45
N PHE A 241 0.48 -18.35 -0.13
CA PHE A 241 1.34 -18.35 -1.32
C PHE A 241 0.62 -17.88 -2.58
N LYS A 242 -0.71 -17.86 -2.56
CA LYS A 242 -1.51 -17.26 -3.64
C LYS A 242 -1.43 -15.73 -3.56
N SER A 243 -1.26 -15.15 -2.37
CA SER A 243 -1.13 -13.69 -2.18
C SER A 243 -0.11 -13.12 -3.15
N PRO A 244 -0.43 -11.99 -3.80
CA PRO A 244 0.42 -11.42 -4.81
C PRO A 244 1.52 -10.54 -4.20
N PHE A 245 2.27 -11.05 -3.24
CA PHE A 245 3.45 -10.36 -2.71
C PHE A 245 4.66 -10.54 -3.63
N ILE A 246 5.62 -9.62 -3.54
CA ILE A 246 6.94 -9.68 -4.16
C ILE A 246 7.96 -9.82 -3.05
N ARG A 247 8.71 -10.93 -2.97
CA ARG A 247 9.74 -11.08 -1.94
C ARG A 247 10.95 -10.20 -2.25
N PRO A 248 11.78 -9.84 -1.25
CA PRO A 248 13.06 -9.17 -1.49
C PRO A 248 13.93 -9.89 -2.54
N GLU A 249 13.94 -11.22 -2.53
CA GLU A 249 14.72 -12.06 -3.45
C GLU A 249 14.18 -12.02 -4.89
N ASP A 250 12.89 -11.69 -5.04
CA ASP A 250 12.18 -11.71 -6.32
C ASP A 250 12.21 -10.34 -7.03
N VAL A 251 12.74 -9.29 -6.38
CA VAL A 251 12.69 -7.89 -6.87
C VAL A 251 13.24 -7.74 -8.29
N ALA A 252 14.37 -8.39 -8.60
CA ALA A 252 15.03 -8.30 -9.90
C ALA A 252 14.12 -8.78 -11.05
N ALA A 253 13.20 -9.71 -10.79
CA ALA A 253 12.27 -10.20 -11.80
C ALA A 253 11.23 -9.14 -12.23
N TYR A 254 11.05 -8.07 -11.46
CA TYR A 254 10.08 -7.01 -11.74
C TYR A 254 10.71 -5.76 -12.36
N GLU A 255 12.03 -5.60 -12.30
CA GLU A 255 12.76 -4.45 -12.86
C GLU A 255 12.51 -4.19 -14.36
N PRO A 256 12.29 -5.21 -15.23
CA PRO A 256 11.96 -4.96 -16.63
C PRO A 256 10.61 -4.25 -16.83
N TYR A 257 9.70 -4.36 -15.86
CA TYR A 257 8.30 -3.95 -16.02
C TYR A 257 7.97 -2.66 -15.25
N VAL A 258 8.62 -2.43 -14.11
CA VAL A 258 8.29 -1.31 -13.22
C VAL A 258 9.54 -0.66 -12.63
N ASP A 259 9.40 0.57 -12.16
CA ASP A 259 10.51 1.42 -11.71
C ASP A 259 10.64 1.45 -10.18
N VAL A 260 9.51 1.23 -9.48
CA VAL A 260 9.40 1.40 -8.04
C VAL A 260 8.65 0.23 -7.40
N LEU A 261 9.09 -0.21 -6.22
CA LEU A 261 8.29 -1.06 -5.35
C LEU A 261 7.79 -0.28 -4.13
N LYS A 262 6.48 -0.26 -3.94
CA LYS A 262 5.83 0.29 -2.77
C LYS A 262 5.86 -0.72 -1.63
N LEU A 263 6.43 -0.31 -0.50
CA LEU A 263 6.40 -1.03 0.76
C LEU A 263 5.21 -0.54 1.60
N CYS A 264 4.65 -1.39 2.45
CA CYS A 264 3.54 -1.08 3.35
C CYS A 264 3.80 -1.65 4.76
N GLY A 265 2.83 -1.53 5.67
CA GLY A 265 3.02 -1.85 7.09
C GLY A 265 3.08 -0.67 8.04
N ARG A 266 2.58 0.52 7.65
CA ARG A 266 2.63 1.71 8.53
C ARG A 266 1.95 1.52 9.89
N THR A 267 0.97 0.62 9.97
CA THR A 267 0.26 0.29 11.21
C THR A 267 1.00 -0.73 12.08
N GLN A 268 2.05 -1.38 11.57
CA GLN A 268 2.87 -2.36 12.28
C GLN A 268 4.03 -1.73 13.09
N GLY A 269 4.23 -0.41 12.95
CA GLY A 269 5.21 0.36 13.71
C GLY A 269 6.66 0.29 13.18
N ALA A 270 7.53 1.09 13.80
CA ALA A 270 8.90 1.30 13.33
C ALA A 270 9.76 0.01 13.27
N PRO A 271 9.69 -0.93 14.25
CA PRO A 271 10.48 -2.16 14.18
C PRO A 271 10.15 -3.03 12.97
N PHE A 272 8.87 -3.13 12.61
CA PHE A 272 8.43 -3.84 11.41
C PHE A 272 8.95 -3.12 10.15
N LEU A 273 8.75 -1.80 10.06
CA LEU A 273 9.18 -1.03 8.89
C LEU A 273 10.70 -1.08 8.68
N MET A 274 11.50 -0.98 9.74
CA MET A 274 12.96 -1.10 9.64
C MET A 274 13.37 -2.49 9.13
N ARG A 275 12.71 -3.56 9.57
CA ARG A 275 12.96 -4.93 9.09
C ARG A 275 12.63 -5.08 7.61
N VAL A 276 11.48 -4.57 7.19
CA VAL A 276 11.05 -4.60 5.79
C VAL A 276 12.03 -3.81 4.92
N VAL A 277 12.34 -2.57 5.31
CA VAL A 277 13.28 -1.72 4.56
C VAL A 277 14.64 -2.41 4.44
N ASP A 278 15.18 -2.94 5.52
CA ASP A 278 16.46 -3.66 5.52
C ASP A 278 16.44 -4.85 4.55
N ALA A 279 15.40 -5.68 4.60
CA ALA A 279 15.28 -6.84 3.73
C ALA A 279 15.25 -6.47 2.23
N TYR A 280 14.45 -5.46 1.85
CA TYR A 280 14.33 -5.03 0.44
C TYR A 280 15.56 -4.29 -0.06
N LEU A 281 16.26 -3.53 0.79
CA LEU A 281 17.53 -2.88 0.42
C LEU A 281 18.64 -3.90 0.17
N HIS A 282 18.66 -5.00 0.93
CA HIS A 282 19.64 -6.08 0.75
C HIS A 282 19.20 -7.16 -0.24
N GLY A 283 17.97 -7.09 -0.75
CA GLY A 283 17.41 -8.08 -1.68
C GLY A 283 17.26 -9.49 -1.10
N LYS A 284 17.23 -9.62 0.24
CA LYS A 284 17.17 -10.92 0.92
C LYS A 284 16.58 -10.78 2.32
N HIS A 285 15.87 -11.82 2.77
CA HIS A 285 15.45 -12.02 4.14
C HIS A 285 15.73 -13.47 4.58
N SER A 286 16.11 -13.68 5.84
CA SER A 286 16.23 -15.02 6.42
C SER A 286 15.32 -15.12 7.65
N GLY A 287 14.75 -16.30 7.87
CA GLY A 287 13.83 -16.55 8.98
C GLY A 287 12.36 -16.58 8.57
N ASN A 288 11.48 -16.02 9.43
CA ASN A 288 10.04 -16.07 9.20
C ASN A 288 9.63 -15.08 8.10
N PHE A 289 9.11 -15.61 6.99
CA PHE A 289 8.63 -14.83 5.86
C PHE A 289 7.48 -13.88 6.24
N LEU A 290 6.61 -14.31 7.16
CA LEU A 290 5.46 -13.52 7.59
C LEU A 290 5.85 -12.22 8.32
N ASP A 291 7.07 -12.13 8.83
CA ASP A 291 7.57 -10.92 9.50
C ASP A 291 7.76 -9.73 8.53
N LEU A 292 7.60 -9.96 7.22
CA LEU A 292 7.64 -8.92 6.20
C LEU A 292 6.25 -8.49 5.70
N MET A 293 5.17 -9.17 6.08
CA MET A 293 3.84 -9.01 5.47
C MET A 293 2.90 -8.15 6.33
N ASP A 294 2.38 -7.05 5.78
CA ASP A 294 1.53 -6.08 6.51
C ASP A 294 0.20 -6.68 7.01
N ALA A 295 -0.50 -7.43 6.16
CA ALA A 295 -1.84 -7.96 6.43
C ALA A 295 -1.84 -9.38 7.02
N MET A 296 -0.67 -9.93 7.39
CA MET A 296 -0.54 -11.31 7.89
C MET A 296 -0.13 -11.40 9.37
N ASP A 297 -0.16 -10.30 10.12
CA ASP A 297 0.25 -10.25 11.53
C ASP A 297 -0.47 -11.32 12.39
N GLY A 298 -1.79 -11.40 12.30
CA GLY A 298 -2.57 -12.44 13.02
C GLY A 298 -2.31 -13.89 12.58
N ILE A 299 -1.64 -14.12 11.45
CA ILE A 299 -1.14 -15.46 11.08
C ILE A 299 0.28 -15.64 11.59
N ALA A 300 1.10 -14.59 11.51
CA ALA A 300 2.46 -14.57 12.00
C ALA A 300 2.52 -14.86 13.51
N GLU A 301 1.45 -14.64 14.28
CA GLU A 301 1.37 -15.01 15.70
C GLU A 301 1.49 -16.52 15.95
N TRP A 302 0.90 -17.36 15.08
CA TRP A 302 0.81 -18.81 15.31
C TRP A 302 1.45 -19.67 14.22
N LEU A 303 1.85 -19.08 13.10
CA LEU A 303 2.52 -19.78 12.00
C LEU A 303 3.90 -19.16 11.75
N TYR A 304 4.90 -20.01 11.62
CA TYR A 304 6.23 -19.67 11.14
C TYR A 304 6.37 -20.23 9.73
N VAL A 305 6.74 -19.39 8.75
CA VAL A 305 6.99 -19.80 7.37
C VAL A 305 8.46 -19.51 7.06
N SER A 306 9.25 -20.56 6.84
CA SER A 306 10.70 -20.44 6.60
C SER A 306 10.98 -19.88 5.21
N ASN A 307 11.44 -18.63 5.11
CA ASN A 307 11.81 -18.03 3.82
C ASN A 307 12.93 -18.83 3.14
N ASP A 308 13.90 -19.31 3.93
CA ASP A 308 15.06 -20.07 3.45
C ASP A 308 14.71 -21.46 2.88
N ARG A 309 13.48 -21.95 3.10
CA ARG A 309 12.99 -23.24 2.57
C ARG A 309 12.10 -23.07 1.34
N LEU A 310 11.80 -21.85 0.93
CA LEU A 310 11.07 -21.63 -0.31
C LEU A 310 11.97 -22.04 -1.49
N PRO A 311 11.44 -22.78 -2.48
CA PRO A 311 12.26 -23.32 -3.54
C PRO A 311 12.77 -22.22 -4.47
N ALA A 312 13.90 -22.46 -5.14
CA ALA A 312 14.51 -21.47 -6.03
C ALA A 312 13.59 -21.09 -7.22
N ASP A 313 12.74 -22.01 -7.67
CA ASP A 313 11.75 -21.80 -8.73
C ASP A 313 10.41 -21.22 -8.22
N PHE A 314 10.33 -20.81 -6.94
CA PHE A 314 9.09 -20.35 -6.29
C PHE A 314 8.35 -19.29 -7.11
N LEU A 315 9.04 -18.22 -7.51
CA LEU A 315 8.43 -17.15 -8.29
C LEU A 315 7.95 -17.66 -9.65
N GLN A 316 8.85 -18.34 -10.39
CA GLN A 316 8.56 -18.88 -11.71
C GLN A 316 7.30 -19.76 -11.70
N ARG A 317 7.19 -20.62 -10.69
CA ARG A 317 6.04 -21.53 -10.55
C ARG A 317 4.75 -20.79 -10.24
N LEU A 318 4.79 -19.74 -9.42
CA LEU A 318 3.59 -18.96 -9.07
C LEU A 318 3.16 -17.96 -10.16
N THR A 319 4.06 -17.53 -11.03
CA THR A 319 3.72 -16.63 -12.14
C THR A 319 3.28 -17.37 -13.41
N SER A 320 3.67 -18.63 -13.57
CA SER A 320 3.26 -19.51 -14.69
C SER A 320 2.12 -20.49 -14.37
N CYS A 321 1.71 -20.57 -13.10
CA CYS A 321 0.63 -21.42 -12.63
C CYS A 321 -0.72 -21.10 -13.34
N SER A 322 -1.46 -22.15 -13.74
CA SER A 322 -2.79 -22.03 -14.37
C SER A 322 -3.88 -21.49 -13.44
N ARG A 323 -3.62 -21.50 -12.12
CA ARG A 323 -4.54 -21.13 -11.03
C ARG A 323 -5.76 -22.06 -10.91
N GLU A 324 -5.78 -23.19 -11.61
CA GLU A 324 -6.77 -24.26 -11.39
C GLU A 324 -6.47 -25.01 -10.10
N CYS A 325 -6.78 -24.36 -8.97
CA CYS A 325 -6.42 -24.82 -7.64
C CYS A 325 -7.25 -26.03 -7.18
N ARG A 326 -8.33 -26.41 -7.87
CA ARG A 326 -9.16 -27.56 -7.46
C ARG A 326 -8.41 -28.87 -7.62
N THR A 327 -7.52 -28.96 -8.60
CA THR A 327 -6.74 -30.15 -8.94
C THR A 327 -5.25 -30.01 -8.62
N CYS A 328 -4.82 -28.86 -8.10
CA CYS A 328 -3.42 -28.56 -7.77
C CYS A 328 -3.19 -28.51 -6.25
N SER A 329 -2.20 -29.26 -5.76
CA SER A 329 -1.82 -29.29 -4.33
C SER A 329 -0.64 -28.39 -3.97
N TYR A 330 0.06 -27.81 -4.95
CA TYR A 330 1.38 -27.18 -4.76
C TYR A 330 1.49 -26.24 -3.56
N CYS A 331 0.53 -25.32 -3.37
CA CYS A 331 0.59 -24.36 -2.26
C CYS A 331 0.40 -25.04 -0.88
N ARG A 332 -0.37 -26.14 -0.80
CA ARG A 332 -0.51 -26.93 0.43
C ARG A 332 0.79 -27.67 0.72
N ASP A 333 1.34 -28.37 -0.28
CA ASP A 333 2.60 -29.11 -0.15
C ASP A 333 3.74 -28.16 0.24
N LEU A 334 3.71 -26.92 -0.26
CA LEU A 334 4.66 -25.88 0.12
C LEU A 334 4.50 -25.46 1.58
N ILE A 335 3.27 -25.25 2.07
CA ILE A 335 3.03 -24.98 3.49
C ILE A 335 3.57 -26.11 4.36
N GLU A 336 3.30 -27.36 4.01
CA GLU A 336 3.76 -28.53 4.79
C GLU A 336 5.30 -28.63 4.85
N SER A 337 6.00 -28.23 3.78
CA SER A 337 7.46 -28.32 3.71
C SER A 337 8.20 -27.14 4.37
N CYS A 338 7.64 -25.92 4.32
CA CYS A 338 8.32 -24.73 4.80
C CYS A 338 7.69 -24.07 6.04
N ALA A 339 6.48 -24.46 6.46
CA ALA A 339 5.80 -23.87 7.61
C ALA A 339 5.75 -24.80 8.83
N LYS A 340 5.69 -24.20 10.01
CA LYS A 340 5.46 -24.90 11.28
C LYS A 340 4.64 -24.01 12.22
N PRO A 341 3.79 -24.57 13.11
CA PRO A 341 3.18 -23.79 14.16
C PRO A 341 4.25 -23.11 15.03
N LYS A 342 4.03 -21.86 15.42
CA LYS A 342 4.77 -21.25 16.52
C LYS A 342 4.24 -21.89 17.81
N GLY A 343 5.14 -22.27 18.71
CA GLY A 343 4.74 -22.76 20.03
C GLY A 343 3.85 -21.71 20.71
N ILE A 344 2.88 -22.15 21.52
CA ILE A 344 1.98 -21.27 22.25
C ILE A 344 2.85 -20.32 23.10
N SER A 345 2.89 -19.04 22.75
CA SER A 345 3.40 -18.01 23.65
C SER A 345 2.24 -17.63 24.58
N LEU A 346 2.30 -18.05 25.85
CA LEU A 346 1.32 -17.70 26.88
C LEU A 346 1.40 -16.22 27.31
N GLU A 347 2.19 -15.40 26.63
CA GLU A 347 2.31 -13.97 26.92
C GLU A 347 1.27 -13.17 26.14
N ARG A 348 0.08 -13.02 26.74
CA ARG A 348 -0.99 -12.00 26.54
C ARG A 348 -2.37 -12.64 26.41
N LEU A 349 -2.95 -12.95 27.57
CA LEU A 349 -4.39 -12.90 27.80
C LEU A 349 -4.78 -11.48 28.21
#